data_AF-A0A524DLY3-F1
#
_entry.id   AF-A0A524DLY3-F1
#
_cell.length_a   1.000
_cell.length_b   1.000
_cell.length_c   1.000
_cell.angle_alpha   90.00
_cell.angle_beta   90.00
_cell.angle_gamma   90.00
#
_symmetry.space_group_name_H-M   'P 1'
#
loop_
_entity.id
_entity.type
_entity.pdbx_description
1 polymer ?
#
loop_
_entity_poly.entity_id
_entity_poly.type
_entity_poly.pdbx_seq_one_letter_code
_entity_poly.pdbx_strand_id
1 'polypeptide(L)'
;METITKVNEQKEENIEEEYHVVISKYDSLKTFFKALAIFAVWMAFTFLLEGMLLTLQRPEAVINRLLYTVITNIIIGTVIALYFVRYNHQQENIDRKKFGFRRPTYTVLAVVFGFILGLILYIVQNPPTLNPIVIVNAYAQVLVVTIAEIIICWVIMGSITEHVSKGRFGDKGSKIIAVLVSSILFGIYHFAHSPPFNTVNMVLLLTVIGIITSVFYFTVRDVYATIVFHNFLGIFGVINALQASGNLKIYTAP
;
A
#
# COMPACT_ATOMS: atom_id res chain seq x y z
N MET A 1 6.05 57.50 -16.37
CA MET A 1 7.03 56.88 -15.44
C MET A 1 6.34 55.81 -14.59
N GLU A 2 5.18 56.12 -13.98
CA GLU A 2 4.37 55.20 -13.17
C GLU A 2 3.91 53.90 -13.88
N THR A 3 3.63 53.96 -15.19
CA THR A 3 3.20 52.79 -15.98
C THR A 3 4.33 51.78 -16.23
N ILE A 4 5.59 52.24 -16.29
CA ILE A 4 6.75 51.35 -16.53
C ILE A 4 7.10 50.58 -15.24
N THR A 5 6.94 51.22 -14.08
CA THR A 5 7.17 50.59 -12.77
C THR A 5 6.20 49.44 -12.52
N LYS A 6 4.90 49.63 -12.79
CA LYS A 6 3.88 48.57 -12.63
C LYS A 6 4.09 47.37 -13.56
N VAL A 7 4.57 47.60 -14.79
CA VAL A 7 4.87 46.51 -15.74
C VAL A 7 6.08 45.69 -15.28
N ASN A 8 7.07 46.33 -14.64
CA ASN A 8 8.24 45.63 -14.11
C ASN A 8 7.89 44.82 -12.85
N GLU A 9 7.12 45.38 -11.91
CA GLU A 9 6.67 44.66 -10.70
C GLU A 9 5.84 43.43 -11.08
N GLN A 10 4.91 43.57 -12.02
CA GLN A 10 4.07 42.47 -12.47
C GLN A 10 4.86 41.39 -13.24
N LYS A 11 5.96 41.75 -13.88
CA LYS A 11 6.86 40.80 -14.56
C LYS A 11 7.74 40.05 -13.55
N GLU A 12 8.23 40.73 -12.52
CA GLU A 12 9.00 40.13 -11.43
C GLU A 12 8.14 39.13 -10.63
N GLU A 13 6.90 39.51 -10.32
CA GLU A 13 5.95 38.64 -9.60
C GLU A 13 5.61 37.37 -10.41
N ASN A 14 5.42 37.50 -11.74
CA ASN A 14 5.22 36.35 -12.63
C ASN A 14 6.47 35.45 -12.72
N ILE A 15 7.68 36.02 -12.69
CA ILE A 15 8.93 35.25 -12.71
C ILE A 15 9.12 34.52 -11.38
N GLU A 16 8.89 35.17 -10.24
CA GLU A 16 8.96 34.52 -8.93
C GLU A 16 7.94 33.37 -8.81
N GLU A 17 6.70 33.59 -9.28
CA GLU A 17 5.66 32.56 -9.29
C GLU A 17 6.06 31.37 -10.19
N GLU A 18 6.59 31.64 -11.39
CA GLU A 18 7.09 30.60 -12.29
C GLU A 18 8.28 29.83 -11.68
N TYR A 19 9.25 30.52 -11.08
CA TYR A 19 10.39 29.90 -10.40
C TYR A 19 9.96 29.04 -9.22
N HIS A 20 9.04 29.52 -8.38
CA HIS A 20 8.50 28.75 -7.25
C HIS A 20 7.75 27.50 -7.71
N VAL A 21 6.98 27.59 -8.80
CA VAL A 21 6.28 26.43 -9.39
C VAL A 21 7.27 25.40 -9.94
N VAL A 22 8.35 25.83 -10.60
CA VAL A 22 9.39 24.93 -11.14
C VAL A 22 10.15 24.20 -10.02
N ILE A 23 10.56 24.92 -8.97
CA ILE A 23 11.28 24.32 -7.82
C ILE A 23 10.39 23.32 -7.09
N SER A 24 9.14 23.69 -6.80
CA SER A 24 8.17 22.82 -6.12
C SER A 24 7.90 21.51 -6.89
N LYS A 25 7.83 21.58 -8.22
CA LYS A 25 7.63 20.41 -9.08
C LYS A 25 8.86 19.47 -9.08
N TYR A 26 10.06 20.04 -9.05
CA TYR A 26 11.31 19.27 -9.02
C TYR A 26 11.44 18.48 -7.71
N ASP A 27 11.12 19.09 -6.58
CA ASP A 27 11.18 18.43 -5.27
C ASP A 27 10.11 17.34 -5.12
N SER A 28 8.90 17.59 -5.63
CA SER A 28 7.84 16.58 -5.70
C SER A 28 8.26 15.33 -6.48
N LEU A 29 8.97 15.50 -7.60
CA LEU A 29 9.44 14.38 -8.44
C LEU A 29 10.56 13.60 -7.76
N LYS A 30 11.50 14.26 -7.07
CA LYS A 30 12.52 13.58 -6.24
C LYS A 30 11.87 12.73 -5.18
N THR A 31 10.83 13.23 -4.53
CA THR A 31 10.09 12.51 -3.48
C THR A 31 9.41 11.25 -4.04
N PHE A 32 8.88 11.30 -5.26
CA PHE A 32 8.40 10.11 -5.97
C PHE A 32 9.50 9.08 -6.22
N PHE A 33 10.69 9.48 -6.68
CA PHE A 33 11.79 8.53 -6.91
C PHE A 33 12.33 7.92 -5.61
N LYS A 34 12.38 8.69 -4.51
CA LYS A 34 12.72 8.15 -3.18
C LYS A 34 11.70 7.10 -2.72
N ALA A 35 10.41 7.38 -2.91
CA ALA A 35 9.33 6.43 -2.63
C ALA A 35 9.48 5.14 -3.46
N LEU A 36 9.77 5.27 -4.76
CA LEU A 36 10.02 4.14 -5.64
C LEU A 36 11.26 3.34 -5.24
N ALA A 37 12.31 4.00 -4.76
CA ALA A 37 13.50 3.33 -4.25
C ALA A 37 13.19 2.50 -2.98
N ILE A 38 12.38 3.04 -2.06
CA ILE A 38 11.91 2.30 -0.88
C ILE A 38 11.11 1.06 -1.30
N PHE A 39 10.18 1.22 -2.27
CA PHE A 39 9.44 0.09 -2.84
C PHE A 39 10.38 -0.97 -3.43
N ALA A 40 11.36 -0.56 -4.24
CA ALA A 40 12.30 -1.49 -4.88
C ALA A 40 13.16 -2.23 -3.86
N VAL A 41 13.62 -1.55 -2.79
CA VAL A 41 14.37 -2.17 -1.69
C VAL A 41 13.49 -3.19 -0.95
N TRP A 42 12.26 -2.82 -0.61
CA TRP A 42 11.32 -3.72 0.05
C TRP A 42 11.01 -4.97 -0.79
N MET A 43 10.77 -4.79 -2.10
CA MET A 43 10.59 -5.87 -3.06
C MET A 43 11.83 -6.77 -3.16
N ALA A 44 13.03 -6.19 -3.25
CA ALA A 44 14.27 -6.95 -3.31
C ALA A 44 14.49 -7.80 -2.06
N PHE A 45 14.23 -7.26 -0.87
CA PHE A 45 14.31 -8.02 0.39
C PHE A 45 13.22 -9.09 0.49
N THR A 46 12.04 -8.86 -0.08
CA THR A 46 11.01 -9.89 -0.22
C THR A 46 11.52 -11.04 -1.10
N PHE A 47 12.12 -10.73 -2.25
CA PHE A 47 12.71 -11.74 -3.12
C PHE A 47 13.84 -12.51 -2.43
N LEU A 48 14.78 -11.82 -1.78
CA LEU A 48 15.95 -12.44 -1.16
C LEU A 48 15.59 -13.32 0.04
N LEU A 49 14.67 -12.88 0.89
CA LEU A 49 14.34 -13.57 2.14
C LEU A 49 13.14 -14.51 2.03
N GLU A 50 12.28 -14.33 1.02
CA GLU A 50 11.09 -15.14 0.81
C GLU A 50 11.13 -15.90 -0.51
N GLY A 51 11.04 -15.19 -1.65
CA GLY A 51 10.85 -15.82 -2.96
C GLY A 51 12.00 -16.76 -3.38
N MET A 52 13.24 -16.32 -3.27
CA MET A 52 14.44 -17.08 -3.63
C MET A 52 14.64 -18.31 -2.74
N LEU A 53 14.27 -18.21 -1.45
CA LEU A 53 14.44 -19.27 -0.47
C LEU A 53 13.22 -20.19 -0.34
N LEU A 54 12.12 -19.86 -1.03
CA LEU A 54 10.81 -20.49 -0.89
C LEU A 54 10.37 -20.55 0.58
N THR A 55 10.64 -19.49 1.34
CA THR A 55 10.52 -19.48 2.81
C THR A 55 9.10 -19.80 3.27
N LEU A 56 8.06 -19.32 2.56
CA LEU A 56 6.67 -19.61 2.92
C LEU A 56 6.21 -21.02 2.52
N GLN A 57 6.91 -21.70 1.61
CA GLN A 57 6.59 -23.07 1.20
C GLN A 57 7.26 -24.13 2.09
N ARG A 58 8.15 -23.72 3.00
CA ARG A 58 8.95 -24.61 3.86
C ARG A 58 8.55 -24.48 5.33
N PRO A 59 7.62 -25.30 5.86
CA PRO A 59 7.16 -25.21 7.25
C PRO A 59 8.27 -25.25 8.29
N GLU A 60 9.38 -25.89 8.01
CA GLU A 60 10.57 -25.99 8.88
C GLU A 60 11.43 -24.71 8.93
N ALA A 61 11.27 -23.79 7.97
CA ALA A 61 12.09 -22.58 7.83
C ALA A 61 11.69 -21.44 8.80
N VAL A 62 11.53 -21.75 10.09
CA VAL A 62 11.04 -20.84 11.13
C VAL A 62 11.90 -19.57 11.22
N ILE A 63 13.22 -19.72 11.25
CA ILE A 63 14.15 -18.57 11.34
C ILE A 63 14.03 -17.67 10.10
N ASN A 64 13.95 -18.25 8.90
CA ASN A 64 13.80 -17.46 7.68
C ASN A 64 12.48 -16.69 7.65
N ARG A 65 11.38 -17.31 8.10
CA ARG A 65 10.08 -16.62 8.23
C ARG A 65 10.16 -15.46 9.22
N LEU A 66 10.84 -15.64 10.35
CA LEU A 66 11.06 -14.58 11.32
C LEU A 66 11.88 -13.43 10.72
N LEU A 67 12.99 -13.73 10.04
CA LEU A 67 13.83 -12.74 9.38
C LEU A 67 13.08 -11.98 8.28
N TYR A 68 12.36 -12.69 7.41
CA TYR A 68 11.49 -12.08 6.40
C TYR A 68 10.44 -11.16 7.05
N THR A 69 9.74 -11.63 8.08
CA THR A 69 8.69 -10.84 8.76
C THR A 69 9.27 -9.58 9.40
N VAL A 70 10.36 -9.72 10.16
CA VAL A 70 10.95 -8.62 10.92
C VAL A 70 11.67 -7.63 10.01
N ILE A 71 12.56 -8.11 9.15
CA ILE A 71 13.39 -7.22 8.31
C ILE A 71 12.54 -6.62 7.20
N THR A 72 11.88 -7.47 6.42
CA THR A 72 11.19 -7.01 5.21
C THR A 72 9.91 -6.28 5.54
N ASN A 73 9.03 -6.87 6.34
CA ASN A 73 7.68 -6.30 6.52
C ASN A 73 7.61 -5.27 7.65
N ILE A 74 8.25 -5.53 8.80
CA ILE A 74 8.22 -4.60 9.93
C ILE A 74 9.22 -3.46 9.73
N ILE A 75 10.52 -3.75 9.60
CA ILE A 75 11.55 -2.69 9.55
C ILE A 75 11.44 -1.89 8.26
N ILE A 76 11.53 -2.54 7.10
CA ILE A 76 11.55 -1.84 5.80
C ILE A 76 10.14 -1.42 5.40
N GLY A 77 9.22 -2.38 5.32
CA GLY A 77 7.86 -2.19 4.81
C GLY A 77 6.98 -1.30 5.67
N THR A 78 7.26 -1.19 6.97
CA THR A 78 6.42 -0.43 7.91
C THR A 78 7.20 0.72 8.56
N VAL A 79 8.26 0.47 9.32
CA VAL A 79 8.92 1.50 10.15
C VAL A 79 9.65 2.54 9.30
N ILE A 80 10.54 2.12 8.41
CA ILE A 80 11.28 3.03 7.51
C ILE A 80 10.31 3.79 6.60
N ALA A 81 9.29 3.09 6.10
CA ALA A 81 8.24 3.65 5.27
C ALA A 81 7.43 4.74 6.03
N LEU A 82 6.98 4.48 7.24
CA LEU A 82 6.28 5.47 8.07
C LEU A 82 7.18 6.64 8.48
N TYR A 83 8.47 6.39 8.72
CA TYR A 83 9.45 7.45 8.94
C TYR A 83 9.56 8.36 7.72
N PHE A 84 9.58 7.79 6.51
CA PHE A 84 9.55 8.54 5.26
C PHE A 84 8.26 9.37 5.13
N VAL A 85 7.09 8.82 5.46
CA VAL A 85 5.82 9.59 5.50
C VAL A 85 5.93 10.78 6.46
N ARG A 86 6.44 10.56 7.68
CA ARG A 86 6.60 11.61 8.68
C ARG A 86 7.54 12.72 8.18
N TYR A 87 8.67 12.34 7.59
CA TYR A 87 9.65 13.29 7.05
C TYR A 87 9.03 14.17 5.94
N ASN A 88 8.33 13.56 4.97
CA ASN A 88 7.72 14.31 3.88
C ASN A 88 6.53 15.16 4.33
N HIS A 89 5.76 14.72 5.33
CA HIS A 89 4.73 15.56 5.94
C HIS A 89 5.32 16.85 6.53
N GLN A 90 6.51 16.76 7.14
CA GLN A 90 7.19 17.91 7.74
C GLN A 90 7.86 18.83 6.72
N GLN A 91 8.45 18.28 5.65
CA GLN A 91 9.25 19.04 4.68
C GLN A 91 8.43 19.53 3.47
N GLU A 92 7.56 18.68 2.92
CA GLU A 92 6.80 18.95 1.67
C GLU A 92 5.37 19.46 1.95
N ASN A 93 5.05 19.68 3.23
CA ASN A 93 3.73 20.13 3.71
C ASN A 93 2.54 19.29 3.18
N ILE A 94 2.77 17.99 2.92
CA ILE A 94 1.71 17.07 2.51
C ILE A 94 0.85 16.73 3.72
N ASP A 95 -0.43 17.07 3.70
CA ASP A 95 -1.37 16.78 4.80
C ASP A 95 -1.40 15.28 5.14
N ARG A 96 -1.32 14.95 6.44
CA ARG A 96 -1.45 13.58 6.99
C ARG A 96 -2.70 12.87 6.49
N LYS A 97 -3.79 13.61 6.23
CA LYS A 97 -5.04 13.06 5.69
C LYS A 97 -4.87 12.48 4.29
N LYS A 98 -3.93 12.98 3.48
CA LYS A 98 -3.63 12.43 2.14
C LYS A 98 -2.98 11.06 2.23
N PHE A 99 -2.13 10.87 3.24
CA PHE A 99 -1.55 9.58 3.63
C PHE A 99 -2.54 8.67 4.39
N GLY A 100 -3.80 9.07 4.56
CA GLY A 100 -4.82 8.27 5.23
C GLY A 100 -4.77 8.30 6.76
N PHE A 101 -3.99 9.21 7.37
CA PHE A 101 -4.00 9.38 8.84
C PHE A 101 -5.05 10.42 9.23
N ARG A 102 -6.18 9.94 9.77
CA ARG A 102 -7.36 10.74 10.11
C ARG A 102 -7.51 10.89 11.63
N ARG A 103 -8.58 11.58 12.05
CA ARG A 103 -8.95 11.72 13.46
C ARG A 103 -9.37 10.34 14.01
N PRO A 104 -9.09 10.01 15.28
CA PRO A 104 -9.39 8.69 15.85
C PRO A 104 -10.85 8.26 15.68
N THR A 105 -11.81 9.16 15.86
CA THR A 105 -13.24 8.84 15.70
C THR A 105 -13.61 8.42 14.29
N TYR A 106 -13.07 9.11 13.28
CA TYR A 106 -13.24 8.74 11.89
C TYR A 106 -12.59 7.39 11.60
N THR A 107 -11.37 7.18 12.10
CA THR A 107 -10.64 5.91 11.94
C THR A 107 -11.41 4.73 12.53
N VAL A 108 -11.97 4.87 13.74
CA VAL A 108 -12.78 3.80 14.36
C VAL A 108 -13.98 3.45 13.48
N LEU A 109 -14.74 4.45 13.03
CA LEU A 109 -15.90 4.22 12.15
C LEU A 109 -15.48 3.60 10.81
N ALA A 110 -14.39 4.09 10.22
CA ALA A 110 -13.85 3.59 8.96
C ALA A 110 -13.35 2.14 9.10
N VAL A 111 -12.71 1.79 10.23
CA VAL A 111 -12.28 0.41 10.54
C VAL A 111 -13.47 -0.51 10.67
N VAL A 112 -14.52 -0.11 11.39
CA VAL A 112 -15.76 -0.90 11.49
C VAL A 112 -16.38 -1.10 10.10
N PHE A 113 -16.44 -0.05 9.29
CA PHE A 113 -16.94 -0.14 7.92
C PHE A 113 -16.08 -1.07 7.04
N GLY A 114 -14.75 -0.91 7.07
CA GLY A 114 -13.82 -1.76 6.34
C GLY A 114 -13.86 -3.22 6.77
N PHE A 115 -14.05 -3.47 8.07
CA PHE A 115 -14.27 -4.81 8.62
C PHE A 115 -15.54 -5.45 8.07
N ILE A 116 -16.68 -4.75 8.16
CA ILE A 116 -17.97 -5.26 7.68
C ILE A 116 -17.89 -5.55 6.18
N LEU A 117 -17.36 -4.61 5.39
CA LEU A 117 -17.25 -4.78 3.95
C LEU A 117 -16.28 -5.91 3.57
N GLY A 118 -15.12 -6.00 4.23
CA GLY A 118 -14.15 -7.07 4.02
C GLY A 118 -14.73 -8.44 4.35
N LEU A 119 -15.47 -8.56 5.46
CA LEU A 119 -16.16 -9.78 5.85
C LEU A 119 -17.25 -10.18 4.85
N ILE A 120 -18.06 -9.22 4.37
CA ILE A 120 -19.06 -9.47 3.33
C ILE A 120 -18.39 -10.01 2.06
N LEU A 121 -17.31 -9.38 1.60
CA LEU A 121 -16.57 -9.84 0.42
C LEU A 121 -16.02 -11.25 0.63
N TYR A 122 -15.41 -11.51 1.79
CA TYR A 122 -14.91 -12.84 2.14
C TYR A 122 -16.00 -13.91 2.06
N ILE A 123 -17.19 -13.65 2.60
CA ILE A 123 -18.35 -14.58 2.54
C ILE A 123 -18.84 -14.75 1.10
N VAL A 124 -18.96 -13.66 0.34
CA VAL A 124 -19.42 -13.68 -1.06
C VAL A 124 -18.46 -14.46 -1.97
N GLN A 125 -17.16 -14.47 -1.64
CA GLN A 125 -16.16 -15.28 -2.32
C GLN A 125 -16.32 -16.79 -2.08
N ASN A 126 -17.27 -17.21 -1.24
CA ASN A 126 -17.59 -18.59 -0.88
C ASN A 126 -16.36 -19.36 -0.38
N PRO A 127 -15.84 -18.98 0.79
CA PRO A 127 -14.56 -19.47 1.27
C PRO A 127 -14.68 -20.95 1.70
N PRO A 128 -13.56 -21.68 1.69
CA PRO A 128 -13.53 -23.10 2.09
C PRO A 128 -14.02 -23.39 3.51
N THR A 129 -14.06 -22.39 4.38
CA THR A 129 -14.48 -22.53 5.78
C THR A 129 -15.02 -21.20 6.29
N LEU A 130 -15.98 -21.28 7.22
CA LEU A 130 -16.47 -20.16 8.03
C LEU A 130 -16.09 -20.33 9.51
N ASN A 131 -15.19 -21.27 9.82
CA ASN A 131 -14.74 -21.49 11.20
C ASN A 131 -13.97 -20.23 11.68
N PRO A 132 -14.46 -19.56 12.74
CA PRO A 132 -13.87 -18.30 13.21
C PRO A 132 -12.42 -18.46 13.68
N ILE A 133 -12.05 -19.63 14.22
CA ILE A 133 -10.66 -19.90 14.67
C ILE A 133 -9.71 -19.92 13.47
N VAL A 134 -10.09 -20.62 12.40
CA VAL A 134 -9.27 -20.68 11.17
C VAL A 134 -9.15 -19.30 10.54
N ILE A 135 -10.25 -18.53 10.52
CA ILE A 135 -10.27 -17.16 9.99
C ILE A 135 -9.33 -16.26 10.80
N VAL A 136 -9.40 -16.29 12.14
CA VAL A 136 -8.54 -15.48 13.00
C VAL A 136 -7.06 -15.86 12.85
N ASN A 137 -6.76 -17.16 12.76
CA ASN A 137 -5.39 -17.65 12.55
C ASN A 137 -4.83 -17.19 11.20
N ALA A 138 -5.60 -17.35 10.12
CA ALA A 138 -5.22 -16.85 8.80
C ALA A 138 -5.07 -15.31 8.80
N TYR A 139 -5.97 -14.61 9.48
CA TYR A 139 -5.96 -13.15 9.59
C TYR A 139 -4.68 -12.66 10.27
N ALA A 140 -4.32 -13.25 11.40
CA ALA A 140 -3.09 -12.92 12.13
C ALA A 140 -1.83 -13.21 11.30
N GLN A 141 -1.83 -14.31 10.54
CA GLN A 141 -0.69 -14.71 9.71
C GLN A 141 -0.42 -13.72 8.56
N VAL A 142 -1.48 -13.18 7.94
CA VAL A 142 -1.35 -12.27 6.78
C VAL A 142 -1.14 -10.82 7.20
N LEU A 143 -1.58 -10.45 8.41
CA LEU A 143 -1.66 -9.06 8.86
C LEU A 143 -0.36 -8.27 8.69
N VAL A 144 0.80 -8.84 9.06
CA VAL A 144 2.08 -8.12 9.00
C VAL A 144 2.48 -7.80 7.57
N VAL A 145 2.25 -8.72 6.64
CA VAL A 145 2.51 -8.52 5.21
C VAL A 145 1.54 -7.45 4.67
N THR A 146 0.25 -7.57 5.00
CA THR A 146 -0.76 -6.58 4.60
C THR A 146 -0.47 -5.17 5.10
N ILE A 147 0.03 -5.01 6.33
CA ILE A 147 0.45 -3.69 6.82
C ILE A 147 1.54 -3.12 5.91
N ALA A 148 2.59 -3.89 5.62
CA ALA A 148 3.68 -3.46 4.75
C ALA A 148 3.18 -3.10 3.34
N GLU A 149 2.32 -3.95 2.75
CA GLU A 149 1.70 -3.73 1.45
C GLU A 149 0.93 -2.41 1.41
N ILE A 150 0.03 -2.18 2.38
CA ILE A 150 -0.76 -0.94 2.48
C ILE A 150 0.14 0.27 2.63
N ILE A 151 1.12 0.22 3.51
CA ILE A 151 2.02 1.35 3.76
C ILE A 151 2.86 1.69 2.51
N ILE A 152 3.44 0.68 1.85
CA ILE A 152 4.32 0.92 0.72
C ILE A 152 3.52 1.31 -0.53
N CYS A 153 2.55 0.47 -0.94
CA CYS A 153 1.92 0.60 -2.25
C CYS A 153 0.86 1.71 -2.28
N TRP A 154 0.11 1.91 -1.19
CA TRP A 154 -0.98 2.89 -1.15
C TRP A 154 -0.60 4.16 -0.40
N VAL A 155 -0.09 4.04 0.83
CA VAL A 155 0.23 5.20 1.64
C VAL A 155 1.36 5.99 1.01
N ILE A 156 2.50 5.38 0.72
CA ILE A 156 3.63 6.07 0.11
C ILE A 156 3.41 6.25 -1.38
N MET A 157 3.44 5.16 -2.15
CA MET A 157 3.45 5.26 -3.61
C MET A 157 2.17 5.90 -4.14
N GLY A 158 1.01 5.46 -3.66
CA GLY A 158 -0.28 6.00 -4.07
C GLY A 158 -0.46 7.48 -3.74
N SER A 159 -0.26 7.87 -2.47
CA SER A 159 -0.49 9.26 -2.06
C SER A 159 0.52 10.24 -2.69
N ILE A 160 1.77 9.82 -2.89
CA ILE A 160 2.77 10.66 -3.57
C ILE A 160 2.47 10.75 -5.07
N THR A 161 2.07 9.64 -5.71
CA THR A 161 1.64 9.67 -7.11
C THR A 161 0.47 10.64 -7.30
N GLU A 162 -0.53 10.58 -6.43
CA GLU A 162 -1.65 11.53 -6.46
C GLU A 162 -1.17 12.97 -6.30
N HIS A 163 -0.25 13.22 -5.35
CA HIS A 163 0.27 14.56 -5.10
C HIS A 163 1.00 15.14 -6.32
N VAL A 164 1.93 14.36 -6.89
CA VAL A 164 2.78 14.77 -8.02
C VAL A 164 1.97 14.95 -9.30
N SER A 165 0.95 14.12 -9.52
CA SER A 165 0.13 14.16 -10.74
C SER A 165 -0.97 15.23 -10.69
N LYS A 166 -1.29 15.78 -9.51
CA LYS A 166 -2.40 16.73 -9.32
C LYS A 166 -2.27 18.00 -10.17
N GLY A 167 -1.07 18.56 -10.31
CA GLY A 167 -0.85 19.79 -11.10
C GLY A 167 -1.14 19.61 -12.60
N ARG A 168 -1.00 18.39 -13.13
CA ARG A 168 -1.21 18.11 -14.56
C ARG A 168 -2.60 17.56 -14.88
N PHE A 169 -3.16 16.72 -14.00
CA PHE A 169 -4.37 15.95 -14.28
C PHE A 169 -5.58 16.35 -13.42
N GLY A 170 -5.42 17.35 -12.55
CA GLY A 170 -6.44 17.76 -11.59
C GLY A 170 -6.70 16.69 -10.53
N ASP A 171 -7.67 16.94 -9.64
CA ASP A 171 -7.94 16.09 -8.47
C ASP A 171 -8.50 14.70 -8.82
N LYS A 172 -9.37 14.63 -9.83
CA LYS A 172 -9.96 13.35 -10.27
C LYS A 172 -8.94 12.51 -11.05
N GLY A 173 -8.25 13.14 -12.00
CA GLY A 173 -7.25 12.46 -12.82
C GLY A 173 -6.07 11.95 -11.99
N SER A 174 -5.61 12.72 -10.99
CA SER A 174 -4.51 12.27 -10.12
C SER A 174 -4.87 11.05 -9.27
N LYS A 175 -6.11 10.96 -8.78
CA LYS A 175 -6.60 9.77 -8.06
C LYS A 175 -6.67 8.54 -8.96
N ILE A 176 -7.11 8.69 -10.20
CA ILE A 176 -7.13 7.58 -11.17
C ILE A 176 -5.70 7.08 -11.42
N ILE A 177 -4.75 7.98 -11.65
CA ILE A 177 -3.34 7.61 -11.85
C ILE A 177 -2.79 6.93 -10.60
N ALA A 178 -3.09 7.44 -9.40
CA ALA A 178 -2.66 6.83 -8.15
C ALA A 178 -3.24 5.43 -7.94
N VAL A 179 -4.52 5.22 -8.26
CA VAL A 179 -5.16 3.88 -8.26
C VAL A 179 -4.39 2.93 -9.17
N LEU A 180 -4.11 3.34 -10.41
CA LEU A 180 -3.40 2.49 -11.37
C LEU A 180 -1.98 2.16 -10.90
N VAL A 181 -1.21 3.16 -10.48
CA VAL A 181 0.18 2.97 -10.04
C VAL A 181 0.25 2.09 -8.79
N SER A 182 -0.55 2.35 -7.76
CA SER A 182 -0.58 1.51 -6.55
C SER A 182 -0.93 0.06 -6.86
N SER A 183 -1.93 -0.16 -7.73
CA SER A 183 -2.40 -1.50 -8.08
C SER A 183 -1.37 -2.27 -8.91
N ILE A 184 -0.73 -1.61 -9.88
CA ILE A 184 0.33 -2.21 -10.71
C ILE A 184 1.53 -2.56 -9.84
N LEU A 185 1.98 -1.65 -8.96
CA LEU A 185 3.12 -1.92 -8.07
C LEU A 185 2.82 -3.05 -7.08
N PHE A 186 1.60 -3.10 -6.54
CA PHE A 186 1.14 -4.23 -5.73
C PHE A 186 1.17 -5.55 -6.52
N GLY A 187 0.73 -5.56 -7.78
CA GLY A 187 0.84 -6.72 -8.65
C GLY A 187 2.30 -7.15 -8.88
N ILE A 188 3.15 -6.21 -9.31
CA ILE A 188 4.57 -6.49 -9.61
C ILE A 188 5.29 -6.98 -8.35
N TYR A 189 4.98 -6.43 -7.17
CA TYR A 189 5.51 -6.89 -5.88
C TYR A 189 5.40 -8.40 -5.71
N HIS A 190 4.32 -9.01 -6.18
CA HIS A 190 4.10 -10.44 -6.02
C HIS A 190 5.01 -11.33 -6.88
N PHE A 191 5.71 -10.80 -7.89
CA PHE A 191 6.80 -11.54 -8.52
C PHE A 191 7.99 -11.80 -7.58
N ALA A 192 8.14 -11.01 -6.53
CA ALA A 192 9.17 -11.23 -5.51
C ALA A 192 8.83 -12.39 -4.56
N HIS A 193 7.61 -12.93 -4.62
CA HIS A 193 7.19 -14.01 -3.76
C HIS A 193 7.50 -15.41 -4.32
N SER A 194 7.36 -16.43 -3.48
CA SER A 194 7.36 -17.83 -3.92
C SER A 194 6.05 -18.20 -4.66
N PRO A 195 6.02 -19.25 -5.50
CA PRO A 195 4.79 -19.73 -6.12
C PRO A 195 3.68 -20.03 -5.09
N PRO A 196 2.40 -19.90 -5.45
CA PRO A 196 1.87 -19.49 -6.76
C PRO A 196 1.84 -17.97 -6.98
N PHE A 197 2.29 -17.16 -6.00
CA PHE A 197 2.15 -15.70 -6.02
C PHE A 197 2.95 -15.03 -7.14
N ASN A 198 4.09 -15.60 -7.54
CA ASN A 198 4.92 -15.08 -8.63
C ASN A 198 4.51 -15.53 -10.04
N THR A 199 3.36 -16.18 -10.19
CA THR A 199 2.86 -16.56 -11.53
C THR A 199 2.14 -15.39 -12.18
N VAL A 200 2.23 -15.26 -13.50
CA VAL A 200 1.59 -14.16 -14.25
C VAL A 200 0.09 -14.07 -13.98
N ASN A 201 -0.62 -15.21 -13.97
CA ASN A 201 -2.06 -15.26 -13.72
C ASN A 201 -2.41 -14.76 -12.31
N MET A 202 -1.61 -15.14 -11.30
CA MET A 202 -1.81 -14.68 -9.94
C MET A 202 -1.50 -13.19 -9.81
N VAL A 203 -0.43 -12.69 -10.43
CA VAL A 203 -0.09 -11.26 -10.45
C VAL A 203 -1.19 -10.42 -11.11
N LEU A 204 -1.79 -10.89 -12.21
CA LEU A 204 -2.93 -10.21 -12.84
C LEU A 204 -4.16 -10.17 -11.92
N LEU A 205 -4.49 -11.30 -11.28
CA LEU A 205 -5.57 -11.37 -10.28
C LEU A 205 -5.32 -10.40 -9.11
N LEU A 206 -4.09 -10.39 -8.59
CA LEU A 206 -3.70 -9.52 -7.49
C LEU A 206 -3.67 -8.06 -7.90
N THR A 207 -3.35 -7.73 -9.16
CA THR A 207 -3.50 -6.37 -9.68
C THR A 207 -4.96 -5.92 -9.64
N VAL A 208 -5.91 -6.79 -9.97
CA VAL A 208 -7.36 -6.50 -9.85
C VAL A 208 -7.77 -6.30 -8.39
N ILE A 209 -7.29 -7.16 -7.47
CA ILE A 209 -7.47 -6.96 -6.02
C ILE A 209 -6.85 -5.63 -5.56
N GLY A 210 -5.72 -5.27 -6.15
CA GLY A 210 -5.04 -4.00 -5.96
C GLY A 210 -5.92 -2.81 -6.36
N ILE A 211 -6.67 -2.92 -7.47
CA ILE A 211 -7.63 -1.88 -7.90
C ILE A 211 -8.76 -1.74 -6.88
N ILE A 212 -9.34 -2.86 -6.44
CA ILE A 212 -10.42 -2.85 -5.43
C ILE A 212 -9.94 -2.16 -4.14
N THR A 213 -8.76 -2.53 -3.67
CA THR A 213 -8.13 -1.95 -2.47
C THR A 213 -7.79 -0.48 -2.66
N SER A 214 -7.31 -0.10 -3.85
CA SER A 214 -7.02 1.29 -4.19
C SER A 214 -8.28 2.14 -4.16
N VAL A 215 -9.37 1.67 -4.78
CA VAL A 215 -10.65 2.38 -4.76
C VAL A 215 -11.12 2.56 -3.32
N PHE A 216 -11.03 1.53 -2.48
CA PHE A 216 -11.34 1.64 -1.05
C PHE A 216 -10.46 2.69 -0.35
N TYR A 217 -9.13 2.59 -0.46
CA TYR A 217 -8.16 3.48 0.17
C TYR A 217 -8.37 4.95 -0.23
N PHE A 218 -8.49 5.23 -1.52
CA PHE A 218 -8.61 6.60 -2.02
C PHE A 218 -9.97 7.23 -1.73
N THR A 219 -11.01 6.40 -1.50
CA THR A 219 -12.35 6.84 -1.10
C THR A 219 -12.44 7.07 0.40
N VAL A 220 -12.07 6.07 1.20
CA VAL A 220 -12.19 6.11 2.67
C VAL A 220 -11.09 6.98 3.29
N ARG A 221 -9.90 7.00 2.69
CA ARG A 221 -8.73 7.75 3.17
C ARG A 221 -8.40 7.47 4.62
N ASP A 222 -8.35 6.18 4.96
CA ASP A 222 -7.93 5.71 6.27
C ASP A 222 -7.04 4.47 6.14
N VAL A 223 -5.82 4.54 6.67
CA VAL A 223 -4.82 3.46 6.58
C VAL A 223 -5.29 2.21 7.31
N TYR A 224 -5.81 2.37 8.53
CA TYR A 224 -6.19 1.23 9.38
C TYR A 224 -7.42 0.51 8.83
N ALA A 225 -8.41 1.27 8.36
CA ALA A 225 -9.56 0.71 7.66
C ALA A 225 -9.14 -0.09 6.42
N THR A 226 -8.16 0.43 5.66
CA THR A 226 -7.66 -0.23 4.45
C THR A 226 -6.89 -1.50 4.78
N ILE A 227 -6.07 -1.49 5.84
CA ILE A 227 -5.39 -2.70 6.35
C ILE A 227 -6.43 -3.78 6.67
N VAL A 228 -7.46 -3.44 7.44
CA VAL A 228 -8.49 -4.42 7.84
C VAL A 228 -9.24 -4.94 6.62
N PHE A 229 -9.68 -4.05 5.73
CA PHE A 229 -10.38 -4.41 4.50
C PHE A 229 -9.54 -5.33 3.60
N HIS A 230 -8.28 -4.96 3.34
CA HIS A 230 -7.39 -5.73 2.47
C HIS A 230 -7.01 -7.07 3.08
N ASN A 231 -6.84 -7.15 4.40
CA ASN A 231 -6.47 -8.40 5.06
C ASN A 231 -7.56 -9.47 4.86
N PHE A 232 -8.84 -9.09 4.78
CA PHE A 232 -9.92 -10.04 4.42
C PHE A 232 -9.78 -10.62 3.01
N LEU A 233 -9.28 -9.84 2.05
CA LEU A 233 -8.97 -10.33 0.70
C LEU A 233 -7.74 -11.25 0.72
N GLY A 234 -6.74 -10.92 1.54
CA GLY A 234 -5.54 -11.72 1.73
C GLY A 234 -5.81 -13.10 2.35
N ILE A 235 -6.63 -13.18 3.40
CA ILE A 235 -6.96 -14.47 4.04
C ILE A 235 -7.70 -15.42 3.08
N PHE A 236 -8.46 -14.91 2.12
CA PHE A 236 -9.13 -15.76 1.14
C PHE A 236 -8.10 -16.56 0.34
N GLY A 237 -7.02 -15.92 -0.13
CA GLY A 237 -5.93 -16.61 -0.83
C GLY A 237 -5.25 -17.67 0.05
N VAL A 238 -4.95 -17.32 1.30
CA VAL A 238 -4.30 -18.24 2.25
C VAL A 238 -5.17 -19.45 2.58
N ILE A 239 -6.46 -19.24 2.86
CA ILE A 239 -7.38 -20.32 3.21
C ILE A 239 -7.57 -21.29 2.03
N ASN A 240 -7.64 -20.77 0.79
CA ASN A 240 -7.67 -21.61 -0.41
C ASN A 240 -6.37 -22.43 -0.57
N ALA A 241 -5.21 -21.83 -0.31
CA ALA A 241 -3.94 -22.55 -0.36
C ALA A 241 -3.84 -23.65 0.74
N LEU A 242 -4.36 -23.37 1.93
CA LEU A 242 -4.44 -24.35 3.03
C LEU A 242 -5.40 -25.50 2.69
N GLN A 243 -6.53 -25.21 2.04
CA GLN A 243 -7.44 -26.26 1.56
C GLN A 243 -6.78 -27.13 0.49
N ALA A 244 -6.16 -26.50 -0.53
CA ALA A 244 -5.51 -27.20 -1.64
C ALA A 244 -4.35 -28.10 -1.17
N SER A 245 -3.65 -27.71 -0.10
CA SER A 245 -2.58 -28.50 0.51
C SER A 245 -3.06 -29.53 1.54
N GLY A 246 -4.36 -29.60 1.82
CA GLY A 246 -4.93 -30.53 2.82
C GLY A 246 -4.68 -30.12 4.29
N ASN A 247 -4.08 -28.95 4.53
CA ASN A 247 -3.65 -28.50 5.86
C ASN A 247 -4.72 -27.71 6.63
N LEU A 248 -5.87 -27.41 6.03
CA LEU A 248 -6.90 -26.56 6.63
C LEU A 248 -7.35 -27.01 8.03
N LYS A 249 -7.44 -28.33 8.27
CA LYS A 249 -7.84 -28.89 9.58
C LYS A 249 -6.80 -28.67 10.69
N ILE A 250 -5.53 -28.46 10.35
CA ILE A 250 -4.48 -28.22 11.35
C ILE A 250 -4.73 -26.89 12.06
N TYR A 251 -5.36 -25.94 11.37
CA TYR A 251 -5.62 -24.58 11.88
C TYR A 251 -6.96 -24.44 12.62
N THR A 252 -7.68 -25.55 12.90
CA THR A 252 -8.92 -25.51 13.68
C THR A 252 -8.71 -25.50 15.19
N ALA A 253 -7.49 -25.76 15.65
CA ALA A 253 -7.07 -25.65 17.04
C ALA A 253 -6.18 -24.41 17.23
N PRO A 254 -6.24 -23.73 18.39
CA PRO A 254 -5.41 -22.57 18.71
C PRO A 254 -3.92 -22.90 18.82
#